data_AF-A0A4U3AMS7-F1
#
_entry.id   AF-A0A4U3AMS7-F1
#
_cell.length_a   1.000
_cell.length_b   1.000
_cell.length_c   1.000
_cell.angle_alpha   90.00
_cell.angle_beta   90.00
_cell.angle_gamma   90.00
#
_symmetry.space_group_name_H-M   'P 1'
#
loop_
_entity.id
_entity.type
_entity.pdbx_description
1 polymer ?
#
loop_
_entity_poly.entity_id
_entity_poly.type
_entity_poly.pdbx_seq_one_letter_code
_entity_poly.pdbx_strand_id
1 'polypeptide(L)'
;FIMGVPWHEAVNAGNIMATKLVSNEFVAMTDLAQGNFNFSDRTTAIISVFLVSFANFSSIGIIAGAVKSLNEKQGNVVARFGLKLLFGATLVSFLSATIVGLLF
;
A
#
# COMPACT_ATOMS: atom_id res chain seq x y z
N PHE A 1 6.43 7.39 -10.04
CA PHE A 1 7.38 8.47 -10.38
C PHE A 1 8.03 9.09 -9.15
N ILE A 2 7.29 9.73 -8.23
CA ILE A 2 7.87 10.46 -7.07
C ILE A 2 8.85 9.63 -6.23
N MET A 3 8.62 8.31 -6.08
CA MET A 3 9.49 7.39 -5.34
C MET A 3 10.75 6.96 -6.10
N GLY A 4 11.02 7.47 -7.31
CA GLY A 4 12.17 7.07 -8.13
C GLY A 4 11.89 6.01 -9.21
N VAL A 5 10.62 5.65 -9.46
CA VAL A 5 10.20 4.78 -10.58
C VAL A 5 10.31 5.54 -11.90
N PRO A 6 11.00 5.02 -12.95
CA PRO A 6 11.07 5.62 -14.27
C PRO A 6 9.69 5.94 -14.85
N TRP A 7 9.57 7.05 -15.58
CA TRP A 7 8.28 7.53 -16.07
C TRP A 7 7.53 6.50 -16.93
N HIS A 8 8.25 5.77 -17.79
CA HIS A 8 7.67 4.76 -18.69
C HIS A 8 7.13 3.52 -17.94
N GLU A 9 7.56 3.26 -16.71
CA GLU A 9 7.07 2.17 -15.85
C GLU A 9 6.02 2.67 -14.84
N ALA A 10 5.90 3.99 -14.66
CA ALA A 10 5.15 4.58 -13.56
C ALA A 10 3.64 4.27 -13.58
N VAL A 11 3.04 4.15 -14.77
CA VAL A 11 1.62 3.81 -14.91
C VAL A 11 1.37 2.37 -14.47
N ASN A 12 2.17 1.44 -14.96
CA ASN A 12 2.08 0.01 -14.61
C ASN A 12 2.37 -0.21 -13.12
N ALA A 13 3.41 0.44 -12.59
CA ALA A 13 3.70 0.44 -11.16
C ALA A 13 2.52 0.98 -10.34
N GLY A 14 1.94 2.09 -10.79
CA GLY A 14 0.77 2.71 -10.17
C GLY A 14 -0.45 1.79 -10.12
N ASN A 15 -0.68 0.99 -11.18
CA ASN A 15 -1.78 0.01 -11.20
C ASN A 15 -1.62 -1.02 -10.09
N ILE A 16 -0.44 -1.62 -9.92
CA ILE A 16 -0.18 -2.59 -8.85
C ILE A 16 -0.33 -1.94 -7.46
N MET A 17 0.20 -0.73 -7.29
CA MET A 17 0.05 0.03 -6.05
C MET A 17 -1.42 0.36 -5.74
N ALA A 18 -2.24 0.65 -6.75
CA ALA A 18 -3.66 0.91 -6.61
C ALA A 18 -4.43 -0.37 -6.25
N THR A 19 -4.10 -1.50 -6.88
CA THR A 19 -4.66 -2.83 -6.54
C THR A 19 -4.49 -3.13 -5.06
N LYS A 20 -3.33 -2.81 -4.48
CA LYS A 20 -3.10 -2.94 -3.03
C LYS A 20 -4.11 -2.13 -2.21
N LEU A 21 -4.29 -0.85 -2.54
CA LEU A 21 -5.16 0.05 -1.76
C LEU A 21 -6.63 -0.36 -1.82
N VAL A 22 -7.11 -0.71 -3.02
CA VAL A 22 -8.51 -1.04 -3.28
C VAL A 22 -8.85 -2.47 -2.85
N SER A 23 -7.91 -3.40 -3.02
CA SER A 23 -8.05 -4.80 -2.62
C SER A 23 -7.20 -5.07 -1.36
N ASN A 24 -6.01 -5.66 -1.54
CA ASN A 24 -5.03 -5.90 -0.51
C ASN A 24 -3.65 -6.19 -1.13
N GLU A 25 -2.64 -6.24 -0.26
CA GLU A 25 -1.26 -6.52 -0.60
C GLU A 25 -1.03 -7.90 -1.21
N PHE A 26 -1.75 -8.94 -0.80
CA PHE A 26 -1.56 -10.29 -1.36
C PHE A 26 -1.98 -10.36 -2.83
N VAL A 27 -3.10 -9.72 -3.18
CA VAL A 27 -3.56 -9.64 -4.58
C VAL A 27 -2.54 -8.87 -5.42
N ALA A 28 -2.06 -7.73 -4.93
CA ALA A 28 -1.06 -6.93 -5.63
C ALA A 28 0.30 -7.63 -5.77
N MET A 29 0.77 -8.35 -4.73
CA MET A 29 1.99 -9.14 -4.78
C MET A 29 1.86 -10.33 -5.74
N THR A 30 0.67 -10.93 -5.84
CA THR A 30 0.41 -12.00 -6.81
C THR A 30 0.51 -11.48 -8.23
N ASP A 31 -0.08 -10.30 -8.52
CA ASP A 31 0.00 -9.67 -9.85
C ASP A 31 1.46 -9.30 -10.21
N LEU A 32 2.23 -8.78 -9.25
CA LEU A 32 3.66 -8.54 -9.43
C LEU A 32 4.44 -9.83 -9.72
N ALA A 33 4.15 -10.92 -9.01
CA ALA A 33 4.84 -12.21 -9.15
C ALA A 33 4.49 -12.96 -10.44
N GLN A 34 3.31 -12.72 -11.03
CA GLN A 34 2.92 -13.31 -12.31
C GLN A 34 3.76 -12.80 -13.49
N GLY A 35 4.49 -11.69 -13.32
CA GLY A 35 5.38 -11.17 -14.37
C GLY A 35 4.62 -10.54 -15.54
N ASN A 36 3.37 -10.11 -15.33
CA ASN A 36 2.56 -9.40 -16.33
C ASN A 36 3.19 -8.06 -16.75
N PHE A 37 4.12 -7.55 -15.95
CA PHE A 37 4.84 -6.31 -16.18
C PHE A 37 6.35 -6.57 -16.23
N ASN A 38 7.00 -6.06 -17.27
CA ASN A 38 8.45 -6.14 -17.41
C ASN A 38 9.07 -4.88 -16.77
N PHE A 39 9.28 -4.93 -15.45
CA PHE A 39 9.90 -3.84 -14.69
C PHE A 39 11.41 -4.01 -14.59
N SER A 40 12.13 -2.89 -14.59
CA SER A 40 13.51 -2.84 -14.12
C SER A 40 13.65 -3.34 -12.67
N ASP A 41 14.82 -3.87 -12.32
CA ASP A 41 15.12 -4.34 -10.95
C ASP A 41 14.84 -3.25 -9.91
N ARG A 42 15.13 -1.99 -10.26
CA ARG A 42 14.85 -0.81 -9.42
C ARG A 42 13.36 -0.66 -9.13
N THR A 43 12.53 -0.71 -10.17
CA THR A 43 11.07 -0.57 -9.99
C THR A 43 10.49 -1.77 -9.25
N THR A 44 10.97 -2.98 -9.54
CA THR A 44 10.59 -4.18 -8.80
C THR A 44 10.92 -4.03 -7.32
N ALA A 45 12.10 -3.52 -6.96
CA ALA A 45 12.49 -3.28 -5.57
C ALA A 45 11.59 -2.23 -4.89
N ILE A 46 11.35 -1.09 -5.55
CA ILE A 46 10.49 -0.01 -5.02
C ILE A 46 9.06 -0.50 -4.79
N ILE A 47 8.45 -1.16 -5.79
CA ILE A 47 7.08 -1.67 -5.69
C ILE A 47 7.00 -2.74 -4.61
N SER A 48 7.95 -3.68 -4.57
CA SER A 48 7.97 -4.75 -3.56
C SER A 48 7.93 -4.16 -2.15
N VAL A 49 8.76 -3.16 -1.85
CA VAL A 49 8.76 -2.51 -0.53
C VAL A 49 7.50 -1.68 -0.29
N PHE A 50 6.94 -1.04 -1.32
CA PHE A 50 5.65 -0.37 -1.18
C PHE A 50 4.53 -1.35 -0.80
N LEU A 51 4.53 -2.56 -1.38
CA LEU A 51 3.50 -3.58 -1.17
C LEU A 51 3.54 -4.20 0.22
N VAL A 52 4.70 -4.26 0.88
CA VAL A 52 4.86 -4.83 2.23
C VAL A 52 4.28 -3.88 3.30
N SER A 53 2.96 -3.78 3.36
CA SER A 53 2.19 -3.29 4.50
C SER A 53 0.70 -3.60 4.32
N PHE A 54 -0.04 -3.65 5.43
CA PHE A 54 -1.50 -3.85 5.43
C PHE A 54 -2.31 -2.56 5.22
N ALA A 55 -1.73 -1.53 4.58
CA ALA A 55 -2.42 -0.26 4.34
C ALA A 55 -3.41 -0.39 3.16
N ASN A 56 -4.65 -0.78 3.46
CA ASN A 56 -5.76 -0.88 2.50
C ASN A 56 -7.11 -0.60 3.20
N PHE A 57 -8.20 -0.42 2.44
CA PHE A 57 -9.52 -0.12 3.03
C PHE A 57 -10.05 -1.25 3.93
N SER A 58 -9.81 -2.50 3.56
CA SER A 58 -10.25 -3.69 4.32
C SER A 58 -9.62 -3.71 5.71
N SER A 59 -8.33 -3.40 5.83
CA SER A 59 -7.61 -3.32 7.11
C SER A 59 -8.18 -2.28 8.06
N ILE A 60 -8.63 -1.13 7.54
CA ILE A 60 -9.31 -0.12 8.38
C ILE A 60 -10.62 -0.69 8.94
N GLY A 61 -11.38 -1.41 8.12
CA GLY A 61 -12.59 -2.11 8.57
C GLY A 61 -12.30 -3.15 9.65
N ILE A 62 -11.24 -3.96 9.47
CA ILE A 62 -10.78 -4.96 10.44
C ILE A 62 -10.42 -4.30 11.78
N ILE A 63 -9.62 -3.23 11.75
CA ILE A 63 -9.19 -2.51 12.98
C ILE A 63 -10.40 -1.86 13.66
N ALA A 64 -11.28 -1.19 12.91
CA ALA A 64 -12.47 -0.58 13.47
C ALA A 64 -13.39 -1.63 14.12
N GLY A 65 -13.59 -2.78 13.47
CA GLY A 65 -14.37 -3.90 13.99
C GLY A 65 -13.77 -4.51 15.26
N ALA A 66 -12.46 -4.78 15.26
CA ALA A 66 -11.74 -5.33 16.41
C ALA A 66 -11.75 -4.36 17.61
N VAL A 67 -11.58 -3.05 17.38
CA VAL A 67 -11.68 -2.07 18.46
C VAL A 67 -13.12 -1.95 18.95
N LYS A 68 -14.11 -1.99 18.05
CA LYS A 68 -15.54 -1.93 18.41
C LYS A 68 -15.96 -3.13 19.27
N SER A 69 -15.45 -4.33 19.00
CA SER A 69 -15.75 -5.53 19.81
C SER A 69 -15.19 -5.45 21.23
N LEU A 70 -14.13 -4.66 21.45
CA LEU A 70 -13.56 -4.40 22.78
C LEU A 70 -14.25 -3.20 23.46
N ASN A 71 -14.53 -2.15 22.69
CA ASN A 71 -15.17 -0.93 23.17
C ASN A 71 -15.87 -0.21 22.01
N GLU A 72 -17.20 -0.13 22.09
CA GLU A 72 -18.00 0.45 21.02
C GLU A 72 -17.65 1.92 20.72
N LYS A 73 -17.48 2.74 21.77
CA LYS A 73 -17.16 4.17 21.64
C LYS A 73 -15.82 4.36 20.94
N GLN A 74 -14.81 3.57 21.28
CA GLN A 74 -13.49 3.65 20.64
C GLN A 74 -13.53 3.15 19.20
N GLY A 75 -14.30 2.09 18.91
CA GLY A 75 -14.49 1.62 17.54
C GLY A 75 -15.09 2.69 16.63
N ASN A 76 -16.07 3.44 17.12
CA ASN A 76 -16.66 4.58 16.40
C ASN A 76 -15.66 5.73 16.19
N VAL A 77 -14.76 5.98 17.14
CA VAL A 77 -13.67 6.94 16.95
C VAL A 77 -12.73 6.48 15.83
N VAL A 78 -12.28 5.21 15.86
CA VAL A 78 -11.41 4.65 14.81
C VAL A 78 -12.07 4.76 13.43
N ALA A 79 -13.33 4.36 13.31
CA ALA A 79 -14.08 4.44 12.05
C ALA A 79 -14.15 5.90 11.53
N ARG A 80 -14.40 6.87 12.41
CA ARG A 80 -14.43 8.30 12.06
C ARG A 80 -13.10 8.82 11.49
N PHE A 81 -11.97 8.27 11.95
CA PHE A 81 -10.63 8.63 11.48
C PHE A 81 -10.08 7.67 10.41
N GLY A 82 -10.87 6.71 9.93
CA GLY A 82 -10.42 5.62 9.07
C GLY A 82 -9.67 6.07 7.81
N LEU A 83 -10.15 7.10 7.11
CA LEU A 83 -9.47 7.63 5.92
C LEU A 83 -8.13 8.29 6.25
N LYS A 84 -8.02 8.95 7.41
CA LYS A 84 -6.75 9.55 7.88
C LYS A 84 -5.76 8.47 8.28
N LEU A 85 -6.23 7.38 8.90
CA LEU A 85 -5.41 6.22 9.20
C LEU A 85 -4.89 5.53 7.94
N LEU A 86 -5.77 5.32 6.94
CA LEU A 86 -5.37 4.77 5.65
C LEU A 86 -4.31 5.65 4.99
N PHE A 87 -4.57 6.95 4.87
CA PHE A 87 -3.64 7.89 4.27
C PHE A 87 -2.28 7.88 4.97
N GLY A 88 -2.25 7.95 6.31
CA GLY A 88 -1.01 7.88 7.08
C GLY A 88 -0.26 6.57 6.88
N ALA A 89 -0.95 5.43 6.91
CA ALA A 89 -0.34 4.12 6.69
C ALA A 89 0.20 3.97 5.26
N THR A 90 -0.52 4.50 4.26
CA THR A 90 -0.06 4.53 2.86
C THR A 90 1.18 5.41 2.70
N LEU A 91 1.24 6.57 3.35
CA LEU A 91 2.42 7.45 3.32
C LEU A 91 3.67 6.76 3.90
N VAL A 92 3.51 5.92 4.93
CA VAL A 92 4.63 5.10 5.45
C VAL A 92 5.15 4.15 4.37
N SER A 93 4.27 3.51 3.60
CA SER A 93 4.70 2.68 2.45
C SER A 93 5.40 3.51 1.37
N PHE A 94 4.90 4.71 1.05
CA PHE A 94 5.57 5.62 0.13
C PHE A 94 6.97 6.00 0.62
N LEU A 95 7.12 6.31 1.91
CA LEU A 95 8.40 6.68 2.50
C LEU A 95 9.41 5.53 2.41
N SER A 96 9.03 4.33 2.83
CA SER A 96 9.90 3.15 2.77
C SER A 96 10.33 2.83 1.33
N ALA A 97 9.40 2.88 0.38
CA ALA A 97 9.68 2.65 -1.03
C ALA A 97 10.56 3.75 -1.65
N THR A 98 10.41 5.00 -1.21
CA THR A 98 11.27 6.12 -1.62
C THR A 98 12.69 5.93 -1.11
N ILE A 99 12.87 5.46 0.12
CA ILE A 99 14.21 5.14 0.66
C ILE A 99 14.89 4.09 -0.22
N VAL A 100 14.17 3.04 -0.62
CA VAL A 100 14.69 2.05 -1.57
C VAL A 100 15.06 2.69 -2.90
N GLY A 101 14.16 3.51 -3.47
CA GLY A 101 14.43 4.22 -4.71
C GLY A 101 15.53 5.27 -4.64
N LEU A 102 16.04 5.63 -3.45
CA LEU A 102 17.23 6.47 -3.28
C LEU A 102 18.52 5.64 -3.23
N LEU A 103 18.46 4.44 -2.65
CA LEU A 103 19.62 3.58 -2.40
C LEU A 103 19.91 2.59 -3.54
N PHE A 104 18.90 2.32 -4.37
CA PHE A 104 18.90 1.36 -5.48
C PHE A 104 18.48 2.08 -6.77
#